data_AF-A0A9W8L5P7-F1
#
_entry.id   AF-A0A9W8L5P7-F1
#
_cell.length_a   1.000
_cell.length_b   1.000
_cell.length_c   1.000
_cell.angle_alpha   90.00
_cell.angle_beta   90.00
_cell.angle_gamma   90.00
#
_symmetry.space_group_name_H-M   'P 1'
#
loop_
_entity.id
_entity.type
_entity.pdbx_description
1 polymer ?
#
loop_
_entity_poly.entity_id
_entity_poly.type
_entity_poly.pdbx_seq_one_letter_code
_entity_poly.pdbx_strand_id
1 'polypeptide(L)' 'MGAWFSQLGSLNQVHHLWQYPDLQLRKEVREAAWSENGWPETVLNTVPLIQKMSSRIMLPMPFSSLK' A
#
# COMPACT_ATOMS: atom_id res chain seq x y z
N MET A 1 7.50 -6.49 -4.18
CA MET A 1 6.15 -6.26 -3.62
C MET A 1 5.97 -7.08 -2.38
N GLY A 2 5.24 -6.60 -1.37
CA GLY A 2 4.90 -7.45 -0.24
C GLY A 2 3.95 -6.79 0.74
N ALA A 3 3.34 -7.63 1.59
CA ALA A 3 2.46 -7.23 2.67
C ALA A 3 2.82 -8.04 3.92
N TRP A 4 2.90 -7.38 5.06
CA TRP A 4 3.38 -7.94 6.31
C TRP A 4 2.59 -7.39 7.50
N PHE A 5 2.63 -8.12 8.60
CA PHE A 5 2.14 -7.68 9.91
C PHE A 5 3.31 -7.63 10.90
N SER A 6 3.35 -6.60 11.74
CA SER A 6 4.35 -6.51 12.81
C SER A 6 4.13 -7.61 13.84
N GLN A 7 5.15 -8.45 14.08
CA GLN A 7 5.17 -9.42 15.19
C GLN A 7 5.91 -8.89 16.42
N LEU A 8 6.84 -7.94 16.24
CA LEU A 8 7.63 -7.31 17.28
C LEU A 8 7.68 -5.78 17.03
N GLY A 9 7.71 -4.99 18.10
CA GLY A 9 7.63 -3.52 18.03
C GLY A 9 6.19 -3.02 18.09
N SER A 10 5.81 -2.09 17.22
CA SER A 10 4.44 -1.57 17.13
C SER A 10 3.48 -2.66 16.63
N LEU A 11 2.71 -3.24 17.55
CA LEU A 11 1.73 -4.28 17.27
C LEU A 11 0.49 -3.73 16.55
N ASN A 12 -0.29 -4.64 15.93
CA ASN A 12 -1.48 -4.31 15.13
C ASN A 12 -1.18 -3.38 13.94
N GLN A 13 0.04 -3.43 13.43
CA GLN A 13 0.47 -2.62 12.30
C GLN A 13 0.65 -3.49 11.06
N VAL A 14 0.01 -3.07 9.97
CA VAL A 14 0.14 -3.65 8.64
C VAL A 14 1.10 -2.79 7.82
N HIS A 15 2.03 -3.46 7.13
CA HIS A 15 2.93 -2.82 6.18
C HIS A 15 2.68 -3.40 4.80
N HIS A 16 2.59 -2.55 3.79
CA HIS A 16 2.48 -2.99 2.41
C HIS A 16 3.38 -2.13 1.51
N LEU A 17 4.13 -2.76 0.62
CA LEU A 17 5.06 -2.11 -0.30
C LEU A 17 4.65 -2.38 -1.74
N TRP A 18 4.40 -1.28 -2.46
CA TRP A 18 4.05 -1.28 -3.87
C TRP A 18 5.12 -0.58 -4.70
N GLN A 19 5.42 -1.15 -5.85
CA GLN A 19 6.35 -0.65 -6.83
C GLN A 19 5.56 -0.17 -8.04
N TYR A 20 5.92 1.01 -8.52
CA TYR A 20 5.39 1.59 -9.73
C TYR A 20 6.57 2.15 -10.53
N PRO A 21 6.51 2.11 -11.87
CA PRO A 21 7.54 2.70 -12.72
C PRO A 21 7.60 4.23 -12.53
N ASP A 22 6.46 4.88 -12.29
CA ASP A 22 6.36 6.30 -12.04
C ASP A 22 5.11 6.65 -11.20
N LEU A 23 4.99 7.92 -10.82
CA LEU A 23 3.89 8.41 -9.99
C LEU A 23 2.58 8.59 -10.76
N GLN A 24 2.63 8.69 -12.09
CA GLN A 24 1.45 8.83 -12.94
C GLN A 24 0.73 7.49 -13.03
N LEU A 25 1.43 6.40 -13.33
CA LEU A 25 0.86 5.05 -13.32
C LEU A 25 0.35 4.67 -11.92
N ARG A 26 1.05 5.08 -10.86
CA ARG A 26 0.54 4.91 -9.48
C ARG A 26 -0.82 5.56 -9.29
N LYS A 27 -1.01 6.78 -9.81
CA LYS A 27 -2.29 7.48 -9.70
C LYS A 27 -3.37 6.74 -10.48
N GLU A 28 -3.11 6.43 -11.75
CA GLU A 28 -4.04 5.75 -12.64
C GLU A 28 -4.49 4.39 -12.10
N VAL A 29 -3.56 3.56 -11.63
CA VAL A 29 -3.89 2.25 -11.06
C VAL A 29 -4.73 2.38 -9.79
N ARG A 30 -4.45 3.37 -8.94
CA ARG A 30 -5.23 3.60 -7.71
C ARG A 30 -6.63 4.14 -8.00
N GLU A 31 -6.79 4.94 -9.05
CA GLU A 31 -8.08 5.42 -9.50
C GLU A 31 -8.89 4.28 -10.15
N ALA A 32 -8.26 3.50 -11.02
CA ALA A 32 -8.87 2.33 -11.67
C ALA A 32 -9.34 1.28 -10.65
N ALA A 33 -8.62 1.10 -9.54
CA ALA A 33 -9.02 0.17 -8.47
C ALA A 33 -10.43 0.46 -7.92
N TRP A 34 -10.91 1.72 -7.96
CA TRP A 34 -12.28 2.04 -7.52
C TRP A 34 -13.37 1.53 -8.45
N SER A 35 -13.02 1.25 -9.72
CA SER A 35 -13.93 0.63 -10.68
C SER A 35 -13.94 -0.90 -10.58
N GLU A 36 -13.02 -1.49 -9.81
CA GLU A 36 -12.99 -2.94 -9.60
C GLU A 36 -14.10 -3.38 -8.65
N ASN A 37 -14.80 -4.46 -9.03
CA ASN A 37 -15.90 -5.00 -8.25
C ASN A 37 -15.41 -5.44 -6.86
N GLY A 38 -16.13 -5.02 -5.82
CA GLY A 38 -15.84 -5.35 -4.43
C GLY A 38 -14.74 -4.52 -3.77
N TRP A 39 -13.96 -3.72 -4.52
CA TRP A 39 -12.97 -2.83 -3.91
C TRP A 39 -13.61 -1.73 -3.04
N PRO A 40 -14.67 -1.01 -3.49
CA PRO A 40 -15.32 0.00 -2.66
C PRO A 40 -15.89 -0.56 -1.36
N GLU A 41 -16.51 -1.75 -1.42
CA GLU A 41 -17.05 -2.45 -0.24
C GLU A 41 -15.94 -2.88 0.73
N THR A 42 -14.83 -3.40 0.19
CA THR A 42 -13.66 -3.76 0.99
C THR A 42 -13.12 -2.54 1.73
N VAL A 43 -12.98 -1.40 1.05
CA VAL A 43 -12.51 -0.15 1.67
C VAL A 43 -13.50 0.32 2.75
N LEU A 44 -14.80 0.28 2.48
CA LEU A 44 -15.83 0.67 3.45
C LEU A 44 -15.76 -0.15 4.74
N ASN A 45 -15.55 -1.47 4.62
CA ASN A 45 -15.47 -2.38 5.77
C ASN A 45 -14.13 -2.29 6.52
N THR A 46 -13.04 -1.93 5.84
CA THR A 46 -11.69 -1.98 6.43
C THR A 46 -11.23 -0.64 6.99
N VAL A 47 -11.63 0.50 6.42
CA VAL A 47 -11.23 1.84 6.89
C VAL A 47 -11.58 2.07 8.37
N PRO A 48 -12.75 1.67 8.90
CA PRO A 48 -13.07 1.83 10.33
C PRO A 48 -12.13 1.09 11.28
N LEU A 49 -11.42 0.06 10.80
CA LEU A 49 -10.46 -0.71 11.60
C LEU A 49 -9.10 0.00 11.72
N ILE A 50 -8.86 1.06 10.93
CA ILE A 50 -7.58 1.77 10.85
C ILE A 50 -7.60 2.98 11.77
N GLN A 51 -6.78 2.97 12.83
CA GLN A 51 -6.61 4.12 13.72
C GLN A 51 -5.71 5.20 13.13
N LYS A 52 -4.65 4.78 12.42
CA LYS A 52 -3.68 5.68 11.79
C LYS A 52 -3.13 5.03 10.53
N MET A 53 -3.04 5.80 9.46
CA MET A 53 -2.41 5.39 8.20
C MET A 53 -1.29 6.37 7.83
N SER A 54 -0.17 5.87 7.34
CA SER A 54 0.89 6.70 6.78
C SER A 54 1.51 6.01 5.57
N SER A 55 1.93 6.80 4.59
CA SER A 55 2.57 6.30 3.37
C SER A 55 3.77 7.18 3.02
N ARG A 56 4.80 6.59 2.40
CA ARG A 56 5.99 7.30 1.92
C ARG A 56 6.34 6.80 0.52
N ILE A 57 6.88 7.70 -0.30
CA ILE A 57 7.46 7.36 -1.59
C ILE A 57 8.96 7.20 -1.37
N MET A 58 9.53 6.13 -1.90
CA MET A 58 10.94 5.79 -1.74
C MET A 58 11.55 5.55 -3.11
N LEU A 59 12.81 5.94 -3.27
CA LEU A 59 13.60 5.59 -4.44
C LEU A 59 14.52 4.42 -4.06
N PRO A 60 14.58 3.34 -4.86
CA PRO A 60 15.50 2.25 -4.60
C PRO A 60 16.94 2.75 -4.74
N MET A 61 17.79 2.41 -3.78
CA MET A 61 19.23 2.70 -3.86
C MET A 61 19.89 1.85 -4.94
N PRO A 62 21.06 2.25 -5.49
CA PRO A 62 21.70 1.54 -6.61
C PRO A 62 22.00 0.05 -6.38
N PHE A 63 22.23 -0.34 -5.13
CA PHE A 63 22.51 -1.72 -4.71
C PHE A 63 21.24 -2.50 -4.29
N SER A 64 20.06 -1.89 -4.36
CA SER A 64 18.80 -2.57 -4.09
C SER A 64 18.56 -3.66 -5.12
N SER A 65 18.27 -4.88 -4.65
CA SER A 65 17.82 -5.99 -5.50
C SER A 65 16.40 -5.79 -6.01
N LEU A 66 15.61 -4.96 -5.32
CA LEU A 66 14.32 -4.47 -5.77
C LEU A 66 14.58 -3.24 -6.65
N LYS A 67 14.57 -3.45 -7.97
CA LYS A 67 14.61 -2.39 -9.00
C LYS A 67 13.26 -2.25 -9.64
#